data_AF-A0A963J2W8-F1
#
_entry.id   AF-A0A963J2W8-F1
#
_cell.length_a   1.000
_cell.length_b   1.000
_cell.length_c   1.000
_cell.angle_alpha   90.00
_cell.angle_beta   90.00
_cell.angle_gamma   90.00
#
_symmetry.space_group_name_H-M   'P 1'
#
loop_
_entity.id
_entity.type
_entity.pdbx_description
1 polymer ?
#
loop_
_entity_poly.entity_id
_entity_poly.type
_entity_poly.pdbx_seq_one_letter_code
_entity_poly.pdbx_strand_id
1 'polypeptide(L)'
;MAQSRLTAVLESGANSVAILQRPDGSPLKITTESTPWRIESFDGRKAVFVSADAQRIERPLEAGNPAQAKAPLGAVRPRPSSADQ
;
A
#
# COMPACT_ATOMS: atom_id res chain seq x y z
N MET A 1 -3.96 12.70 6.32
CA MET A 1 -4.08 11.36 5.70
C MET A 1 -3.75 11.31 4.20
N ALA A 2 -3.91 12.40 3.44
CA ALA A 2 -3.76 12.42 1.98
C ALA A 2 -2.38 11.95 1.44
N GLN A 3 -1.32 12.05 2.23
CA GLN A 3 0.04 11.64 1.85
C GLN A 3 0.62 10.49 2.69
N SER A 4 -0.20 9.87 3.53
CA SER A 4 0.21 8.77 4.41
C SER A 4 0.18 7.45 3.65
N ARG A 5 1.27 6.67 3.72
CA ARG A 5 1.40 5.35 3.07
C ARG A 5 1.05 4.26 4.07
N LEU A 6 0.19 3.32 3.70
CA LEU A 6 -0.14 2.20 4.59
C LEU A 6 1.00 1.19 4.56
N THR A 7 1.64 0.93 5.71
CA THR A 7 2.80 0.02 5.79
C THR A 7 2.47 -1.32 6.41
N ALA A 8 1.47 -1.37 7.30
CA ALA A 8 0.97 -2.62 7.87
C ALA A 8 -0.50 -2.48 8.31
N VAL A 9 -1.20 -3.60 8.36
CA VAL A 9 -2.50 -3.71 9.04
C VAL A 9 -2.44 -4.93 9.95
N LEU A 10 -2.78 -4.73 11.21
CA LEU A 10 -2.88 -5.78 12.22
C LEU A 10 -4.36 -5.97 12.55
N GLU A 11 -4.87 -7.18 12.35
CA GLU A 11 -6.24 -7.55 12.68
C GLU A 11 -6.22 -8.42 13.94
N SER A 12 -6.99 -8.01 14.95
CA SER A 12 -7.09 -8.67 16.26
C SER A 12 -8.56 -8.82 16.64
N GLY A 13 -9.15 -9.94 16.23
CA GLY A 13 -10.56 -10.23 16.45
C GLY A 13 -11.45 -9.18 15.78
N ALA A 14 -12.18 -8.41 16.59
CA ALA A 14 -13.06 -7.34 16.13
C ALA A 14 -12.33 -5.99 15.89
N ASN A 15 -11.04 -5.90 16.20
CA ASN A 15 -10.28 -4.68 16.09
C ASN A 15 -9.28 -4.75 14.94
N SER A 16 -9.24 -3.71 14.12
CA SER A 16 -8.22 -3.55 13.08
C SER A 16 -7.37 -2.32 13.38
N VAL A 17 -6.06 -2.46 13.22
CA VAL A 17 -5.06 -1.44 13.49
C VAL A 17 -4.20 -1.25 12.25
N ALA A 18 -4.39 -0.12 11.57
CA ALA A 18 -3.54 0.29 10.47
C ALA A 18 -2.33 1.06 10.96
N ILE A 19 -1.15 0.71 10.46
CA ILE A 19 0.08 1.47 10.62
C ILE A 19 0.35 2.18 9.30
N LEU A 20 0.37 3.51 9.33
CA LEU A 20 0.69 4.35 8.20
C LEU A 20 2.02 5.05 8.45
N GLN A 21 2.81 5.27 7.41
CA GLN A 21 3.98 6.14 7.45
C GLN A 21 3.61 7.50 6.88
N ARG A 22 3.84 8.56 7.66
CA ARG A 22 3.70 9.93 7.18
C ARG A 22 4.85 10.29 6.23
N PRO A 23 4.70 11.30 5.36
CA PRO A 23 5.80 11.76 4.50
C PRO A 23 7.03 12.22 5.30
N ASP A 24 6.81 12.65 6.54
CA ASP A 24 7.83 12.99 7.54
C ASP A 24 8.59 11.74 8.09
N GLY A 25 8.21 10.53 7.68
CA GLY A 25 8.81 9.27 8.12
C GLY A 25 8.26 8.74 9.44
N SER A 26 7.55 9.58 10.21
CA SER A 26 6.94 9.19 11.48
C SER A 26 5.74 8.24 11.29
N PRO A 27 5.63 7.18 12.11
CA PRO A 27 4.50 6.25 12.06
C PRO A 27 3.23 6.89 12.64
N LEU A 28 2.09 6.56 12.04
CA LEU A 28 0.75 6.98 12.42
C LEU A 28 -0.12 5.73 12.56
N LYS A 29 -0.62 5.48 13.77
CA LYS A 29 -1.50 4.34 14.06
C LYS A 29 -2.95 4.77 13.98
N ILE A 30 -3.77 4.00 13.27
CA ILE A 30 -5.19 4.26 13.09
C ILE A 30 -5.98 2.99 13.37
N THR A 31 -6.95 3.12 14.27
CA THR A 31 -7.85 2.05 14.71
C THR A 31 -9.28 2.32 14.27
N THR A 32 -10.19 1.39 14.53
CA THR A 32 -11.64 1.54 14.32
C THR A 32 -12.26 2.68 15.14
N GLU A 33 -11.59 3.10 16.21
CA GLU A 33 -12.02 4.18 17.12
C GLU A 33 -11.23 5.48 16.94
N SER A 34 -10.26 5.51 16.02
CA SER A 34 -9.41 6.68 15.82
C SER A 34 -10.14 7.86 15.17
N THR A 35 -9.75 9.07 15.54
CA THR A 35 -10.29 10.32 15.00
C THR A 35 -9.15 11.20 14.44
N PRO A 36 -9.38 11.92 13.32
CA PRO A 36 -10.63 12.02 12.58
C PRO A 36 -10.88 10.87 11.60
N TRP A 37 -9.93 9.95 11.45
CA TRP A 37 -10.03 8.82 10.54
C TRP A 37 -9.93 7.50 11.28
N ARG A 38 -10.76 6.54 10.85
CA ARG A 38 -10.77 5.17 11.35
C ARG A 38 -10.69 4.17 10.20
N ILE A 39 -10.14 3.00 10.46
CA ILE A 39 -10.17 1.89 9.50
C ILE A 39 -11.57 1.25 9.50
N GLU A 40 -12.16 1.09 8.33
CA GLU A 40 -13.45 0.41 8.13
C GLU A 40 -13.25 -1.05 7.76
N SER A 41 -12.33 -1.34 6.84
CA SER A 41 -12.10 -2.70 6.32
C SER A 41 -10.71 -2.83 5.69
N PHE A 42 -10.20 -4.05 5.64
CA PHE A 42 -8.94 -4.40 5.00
C PHE A 42 -9.10 -5.69 4.19
N ASP A 43 -8.67 -5.66 2.93
CA ASP A 43 -8.81 -6.78 1.98
C ASP A 43 -7.47 -7.54 1.79
N GLY A 44 -6.50 -7.38 2.69
CA GLY A 44 -5.15 -7.95 2.50
C GLY A 44 -4.24 -7.14 1.55
N ARG A 45 -4.82 -6.39 0.61
CA ARG A 45 -4.06 -5.52 -0.34
C ARG A 45 -4.30 -4.03 -0.14
N LYS A 46 -5.47 -3.64 0.35
CA LYS A 46 -5.82 -2.24 0.59
C LYS A 46 -6.70 -2.11 1.83
N ALA A 47 -6.51 -1.05 2.59
CA ALA A 47 -7.39 -0.67 3.68
C ALA A 47 -8.28 0.49 3.28
N VAL A 48 -9.53 0.42 3.70
CA VAL A 48 -10.51 1.49 3.60
C VAL A 48 -10.50 2.26 4.91
N PHE A 49 -10.35 3.58 4.81
CA PHE A 49 -10.51 4.48 5.94
C PHE A 49 -11.70 5.38 5.73
N VAL A 50 -12.43 5.64 6.81
CA VAL A 50 -13.55 6.58 6.82
C VAL A 50 -13.29 7.68 7.85
N SER A 51 -13.71 8.89 7.54
CA SER A 51 -13.67 10.02 8.46
C SER A 51 -14.99 10.20 9.20
N ALA A 52 -14.99 11.01 10.26
CA ALA A 52 -16.21 11.44 10.93
C ALA A 52 -17.20 12.19 10.02
N ASP A 53 -16.71 12.79 8.92
CA ASP A 53 -17.48 13.51 7.91
C ASP A 53 -17.95 12.61 6.75
N ALA A 54 -17.98 11.29 6.98
CA ALA A 54 -18.30 10.27 5.97
C ALA A 54 -17.38 10.28 4.72
N GLN A 55 -16.21 10.91 4.79
CA GLN A 55 -15.21 10.84 3.72
C GLN A 55 -14.57 9.46 3.73
N ARG A 56 -14.54 8.79 2.58
CA ARG A 56 -13.92 7.47 2.42
C ARG A 56 -12.67 7.58 1.57
N ILE A 57 -11.57 6.99 2.03
CA ILE A 57 -10.32 6.89 1.28
C ILE A 57 -9.82 5.46 1.29
N GLU A 58 -9.29 5.02 0.16
CA GLU A 58 -8.68 3.71 0.02
C GLU A 58 -7.16 3.86 0.01
N ARG A 59 -6.47 3.04 0.80
CA ARG A 59 -5.01 2.99 0.80
C ARG A 59 -4.51 1.59 0.47
N PRO A 60 -3.79 1.42 -0.65
CA PRO A 60 -3.09 0.18 -0.87
C PRO A 60 -2.03 0.00 0.23
N LEU A 61 -1.90 -1.23 0.71
CA LEU A 61 -0.80 -1.62 1.56
C LEU A 61 0.46 -1.55 0.69
N GLU A 62 1.30 -0.56 0.98
CA GLU A 62 2.66 -0.54 0.46
C GLU A 62 3.41 -1.64 1.17
N ALA A 63 3.34 -2.86 0.61
CA ALA A 63 4.34 -3.88 0.87
C ALA A 63 5.67 -3.21 0.59
N GLY A 64 6.52 -3.05 1.62
CA GLY A 64 7.84 -2.45 1.49
C GLY A 64 8.48 -3.00 0.23
N ASN A 65 8.59 -2.16 -0.79
CA ASN A 65 9.00 -2.52 -2.12
C ASN A 65 10.30 -3.35 -2.02
N PRO A 66 10.36 -4.66 -2.28
CA PRO A 66 11.56 -5.16 -2.93
C PRO A 66 11.46 -4.55 -4.32
N ALA A 67 12.08 -3.37 -4.49
CA ALA A 67 12.32 -2.68 -5.75
C ALA A 67 11.62 -3.30 -6.96
N GLN A 68 10.41 -2.87 -7.33
CA GLN A 68 9.73 -3.32 -8.56
C GLN A 68 9.76 -4.84 -8.75
N ALA A 69 8.63 -5.52 -8.54
CA ALA A 69 8.37 -6.70 -9.35
C ALA A 69 8.35 -6.24 -10.83
N LYS A 70 9.52 -6.21 -11.47
CA LYS A 70 9.68 -6.12 -12.91
C LYS A 70 8.73 -7.17 -13.46
N ALA A 71 7.73 -6.71 -14.21
CA ALA A 71 6.92 -7.60 -15.02
C ALA A 71 7.87 -8.57 -15.75
N PRO A 72 7.61 -9.89 -15.72
CA PRO A 72 8.52 -10.84 -16.32
C PRO A 72 8.64 -10.56 -17.82
N LEU A 73 9.89 -10.70 -18.28
CA LEU A 73 10.36 -10.59 -19.64
C LEU A 73 9.33 -11.06 -20.68
N GLY A 74 8.84 -10.12 -21.49
CA GLY A 74 8.39 -10.43 -22.83
C GLY A 74 9.59 -10.93 -23.64
N ALA A 75 9.65 -12.24 -23.82
CA ALA A 75 10.60 -12.93 -24.66
C ALA A 75 10.56 -12.40 -26.10
N VAL A 76 11.69 -11.92 -26.61
CA VAL A 76 12.08 -12.18 -27.99
C VAL A 76 13.54 -12.63 -28.02
N ARG A 77 13.71 -13.87 -28.49
CA ARG A 77 14.96 -14.62 -28.63
C ARG A 77 15.92 -13.97 -29.65
N PRO A 78 17.20 -14.39 -29.68
CA PRO A 78 18.32 -13.67 -30.28
C PRO A 78 18.37 -13.81 -31.81
N ARG A 79 18.91 -12.81 -32.50
CA ARG A 79 19.52 -13.02 -33.82
C ARG A 79 21.04 -12.93 -33.70
N PRO A 80 21.79 -13.96 -34.13
CA PRO A 80 23.23 -13.90 -34.20
C PRO A 80 23.70 -13.10 -35.43
N SER A 81 24.84 -12.42 -35.24
CA SER A 81 25.92 -12.10 -36.17
C SER A 81 25.66 -11.86 -37.67
N SER A 82 26.00 -10.65 -38.13
CA SER A 82 27.03 -10.32 -39.15
C SER A 82 26.99 -8.80 -39.32
N ALA A 83 28.03 -7.99 -39.11
CA ALA A 83 29.38 -8.05 -39.66
C ALA A 83 29.36 -8.27 -41.18
N ASP A 84 29.00 -7.21 -41.93
CA ASP A 84 29.55 -7.00 -43.27
C ASP A 84 29.48 -5.51 -43.64
N GLN A 85 30.68 -4.97 -43.88
CA GLN A 85 31.08 -3.88 -44.78
C GLN A 85 30.34 -2.53 -44.76
#